data_AF-A0A965MG60-F1
#
_entry.id   AF-A0A965MG60-F1
#
_cell.length_a   1.000
_cell.length_b   1.000
_cell.length_c   1.000
_cell.angle_alpha   90.00
_cell.angle_beta   90.00
_cell.angle_gamma   90.00
#
_symmetry.space_group_name_H-M   'P 1'
#
loop_
_entity.id
_entity.type
_entity.pdbx_description
1 polymer ?
#
loop_
_entity_poly.entity_id
_entity_poly.type
_entity_poly.pdbx_seq_one_letter_code
_entity_poly.pdbx_strand_id
1 'polypeptide(L)'
;MPGFELAKMAAKVHDETPQIEGLLLAKHGHFTWGDTAKESYDRVIEHTNRVEEWLAQYRANKSVQVKIPQAHEQQDFLLKLRGALVDCSGTAKSPIIFNVIQNEDTLRFLCRDDVSLHAKAGVATPDHVIRTKAHPLLLEFDDVNKSRQGLIELISSYAADYQSYFKRNAASSVAPKTMLSPLPKLIWAKGIGLVGVGATAKEACVITDLAQQNIKVMADGADAGGFHPVQEQDLFDLEYWSLEQAKLGKAKPPAMQGQIVIITGGAGAIGSAIATEFHAAGAEIMLVDKNAEQLEQIRSQIDPKISILQADVTEPDAPTRIIEAVTKTFGGVDILISNAGSAQQSSIIDMDQQLLRDSFELNFFAHFSLAQEVFKAFRKQAINGQILFNVSKQAVNPGQNFGAYGLPKSALFFLVRQMALECGGDGVRVNGVNADRIRSGLLNDAMIAERSKARGVDEATYLAGNLLKKEVQAHHVAKAFLALAKSDRTTGHVMTVDGGNIEASLR
;
A
#
# COMPACT_ATOMS: atom_id res chain seq x y z
N MET A 1 -32.39 -19.52 -8.93
CA MET A 1 -32.07 -20.91 -8.55
C MET A 1 -30.76 -21.29 -9.22
N PRO A 2 -29.63 -21.33 -8.50
CA PRO A 2 -28.33 -21.73 -9.07
C PRO A 2 -28.11 -23.26 -8.97
N GLY A 3 -27.07 -23.77 -9.65
CA GLY A 3 -26.58 -25.14 -9.47
C GLY A 3 -27.33 -26.22 -10.25
N PHE A 4 -27.45 -27.42 -9.67
CA PHE A 4 -27.93 -28.62 -10.37
C PHE A 4 -29.36 -28.50 -10.91
N GLU A 5 -30.26 -27.87 -10.15
CA GLU A 5 -31.64 -27.68 -10.61
C GLU A 5 -31.72 -26.73 -11.81
N LEU A 6 -30.84 -25.72 -11.87
CA LEU A 6 -30.73 -24.85 -13.05
C LEU A 6 -30.23 -25.63 -14.26
N ALA A 7 -29.22 -26.50 -14.07
CA ALA A 7 -28.69 -27.34 -15.12
C ALA A 7 -29.75 -28.30 -15.68
N LYS A 8 -30.58 -28.91 -14.81
CA LYS A 8 -31.72 -29.75 -15.23
C LYS A 8 -32.76 -28.96 -16.02
N MET A 9 -33.06 -27.73 -15.61
CA MET A 9 -33.99 -26.87 -16.34
C MET A 9 -33.42 -26.50 -17.72
N ALA A 10 -32.15 -26.11 -17.81
CA ALA A 10 -31.49 -25.78 -19.07
C ALA A 10 -31.46 -27.00 -20.02
N ALA A 11 -31.15 -28.18 -19.49
CA ALA A 11 -31.19 -29.44 -20.26
C ALA A 11 -32.60 -29.73 -20.77
N LYS A 12 -33.62 -29.59 -19.91
CA LYS A 12 -35.02 -29.78 -20.31
C LYS A 12 -35.43 -28.84 -21.46
N VAL A 13 -35.06 -27.56 -21.40
CA VAL A 13 -35.35 -26.59 -22.46
C VAL A 13 -34.70 -26.98 -23.79
N HIS A 14 -33.46 -27.46 -23.74
CA HIS A 14 -32.76 -27.95 -24.92
C HIS A 14 -33.41 -29.22 -25.48
N ASP A 15 -33.76 -30.19 -24.65
CA ASP A 15 -34.41 -31.44 -25.07
C ASP A 15 -35.79 -31.20 -25.70
N GLU A 16 -36.53 -30.19 -25.21
CA GLU A 16 -37.81 -29.77 -25.77
C GLU A 16 -37.66 -28.95 -27.06
N THR A 17 -36.51 -28.31 -27.27
CA THR A 17 -36.26 -27.39 -28.41
C THR A 17 -34.83 -27.59 -28.98
N PRO A 18 -34.53 -28.74 -29.60
CA PRO A 18 -33.16 -29.11 -29.97
C PRO A 18 -32.49 -28.20 -31.01
N GLN A 19 -33.25 -27.32 -31.66
CA GLN A 19 -32.76 -26.36 -32.64
C GLN A 19 -32.14 -25.08 -32.05
N ILE A 20 -32.18 -24.87 -30.73
CA ILE A 20 -31.59 -23.67 -30.11
C ILE A 20 -30.07 -23.83 -29.95
N GLU A 21 -29.33 -22.78 -30.26
CA GLU A 21 -27.87 -22.75 -30.14
C GLU A 21 -27.42 -22.39 -28.71
N GLY A 22 -28.29 -21.76 -27.93
CA GLY A 22 -27.99 -21.31 -26.58
C GLY A 22 -29.19 -20.76 -25.81
N LEU A 23 -28.96 -20.49 -24.52
CA LEU A 23 -29.93 -19.96 -23.56
C LEU A 23 -29.31 -18.80 -22.80
N LEU A 24 -29.98 -17.65 -22.81
CA LEU A 24 -29.64 -16.50 -21.98
C LEU A 24 -30.53 -16.51 -20.74
N LEU A 25 -29.92 -16.84 -19.60
CA LEU A 25 -30.60 -16.80 -18.31
C LEU A 25 -30.50 -15.39 -17.74
N ALA A 26 -31.64 -14.72 -17.64
CA ALA A 26 -31.73 -13.38 -17.06
C ALA A 26 -31.05 -13.33 -15.68
N LYS A 27 -30.11 -12.40 -15.52
CA LYS A 27 -29.33 -12.18 -14.28
C LYS A 27 -28.45 -13.36 -13.86
N HIS A 28 -28.12 -14.30 -14.76
CA HIS A 28 -27.22 -15.41 -14.46
C HIS A 28 -26.12 -15.59 -15.51
N GLY A 29 -26.46 -15.86 -16.77
CA GLY A 29 -25.43 -16.09 -17.78
C GLY A 29 -25.92 -16.73 -19.07
N HIS A 30 -24.96 -16.98 -19.96
CA HIS A 30 -25.14 -17.48 -21.31
C HIS A 30 -24.65 -18.94 -21.39
N PHE A 31 -25.51 -19.81 -21.90
CA PHE A 31 -25.20 -21.21 -22.18
C PHE A 31 -25.30 -21.46 -23.67
N THR A 32 -24.45 -22.32 -24.21
CA THR A 32 -24.53 -22.78 -25.60
C THR A 32 -24.40 -24.29 -25.66
N TRP A 33 -25.01 -24.87 -26.69
CA TRP A 33 -24.90 -26.30 -26.99
C TRP A 33 -24.13 -26.50 -28.28
N GLY A 34 -23.55 -27.68 -28.45
CA GLY A 34 -22.87 -28.11 -29.67
C GLY A 34 -22.61 -29.61 -29.59
N ASP A 35 -22.46 -30.26 -30.74
CA ASP A 35 -22.21 -31.71 -30.81
C ASP A 35 -20.84 -32.07 -30.22
N THR A 36 -19.96 -31.07 -30.10
CA THR A 36 -18.67 -31.16 -29.44
C THR A 36 -18.49 -30.03 -28.42
N ALA A 37 -17.62 -30.28 -27.42
CA ALA A 37 -17.23 -29.24 -26.46
C ALA A 37 -16.62 -27.99 -27.14
N LYS A 38 -15.88 -28.20 -28.25
CA LYS A 38 -15.31 -27.11 -29.05
C LYS A 38 -16.41 -26.26 -29.69
N GLU A 39 -17.40 -26.90 -30.32
CA GLU A 39 -18.50 -26.18 -30.97
C GLU A 39 -19.33 -25.38 -29.97
N SER A 40 -19.67 -25.95 -28.81
CA SER A 40 -20.34 -25.22 -27.73
C SER A 40 -19.52 -23.99 -27.31
N TYR A 41 -18.21 -24.15 -27.08
CA TYR A 41 -17.32 -23.04 -26.73
C TYR A 41 -17.24 -21.96 -27.81
N ASP A 42 -17.09 -22.35 -29.09
CA ASP A 42 -17.02 -21.42 -30.21
C ASP A 42 -18.32 -20.59 -30.34
N ARG A 43 -19.48 -21.21 -30.12
CA ARG A 43 -20.77 -20.50 -30.09
C ARG A 43 -20.85 -19.48 -28.95
N VAL A 44 -20.27 -19.76 -27.78
CA VAL A 44 -20.18 -18.75 -26.70
C VAL A 44 -19.45 -17.51 -27.21
N ILE A 45 -18.31 -17.71 -27.86
CA ILE A 45 -17.49 -16.63 -28.42
C ILE A 45 -18.26 -15.87 -29.49
N GLU A 46 -18.88 -16.58 -30.44
CA GLU A 46 -19.62 -15.97 -31.54
C GLU A 46 -20.79 -15.11 -31.02
N HIS A 47 -21.65 -15.65 -30.15
CA HIS A 47 -22.76 -14.89 -29.60
C HIS A 47 -22.28 -13.68 -28.80
N THR A 48 -21.20 -13.83 -28.02
CA THR A 48 -20.61 -12.73 -27.25
C THR A 48 -20.09 -11.62 -28.16
N ASN A 49 -19.40 -11.98 -29.26
CA ASN A 49 -18.91 -11.02 -30.23
C ASN A 49 -20.05 -10.30 -30.95
N ARG A 50 -21.14 -11.00 -31.29
CA ARG A 50 -22.36 -10.38 -31.87
C ARG A 50 -22.97 -9.36 -30.93
N VAL A 51 -23.01 -9.64 -29.61
CA VAL A 51 -23.48 -8.67 -28.60
C VAL A 51 -22.51 -7.49 -28.49
N GLU A 52 -21.20 -7.73 -28.50
CA GLU A 52 -20.18 -6.67 -28.45
C GLU A 52 -20.25 -5.74 -29.68
N GLU A 53 -20.41 -6.29 -30.88
CA GLU A 53 -20.62 -5.53 -32.12
C GLU A 53 -21.91 -4.71 -32.08
N TRP A 54 -22.98 -5.26 -31.49
CA TRP A 54 -24.22 -4.52 -31.27
C TRP A 54 -24.02 -3.38 -30.26
N LEU A 55 -23.42 -3.64 -29.09
CA LEU A 55 -23.14 -2.63 -28.06
C LEU A 55 -22.25 -1.50 -28.58
N ALA A 56 -21.28 -1.80 -29.45
CA ALA A 56 -20.41 -0.80 -30.07
C ALA A 56 -21.19 0.28 -30.85
N GLN A 57 -22.41 -0.01 -31.32
CA GLN A 57 -23.27 0.96 -32.00
C GLN A 57 -23.95 1.94 -31.03
N TYR A 58 -24.07 1.59 -29.75
CA TYR A 58 -24.77 2.36 -28.71
C TYR A 58 -23.83 3.09 -27.75
N ARG A 59 -22.59 2.59 -27.56
CA ARG A 59 -21.59 3.23 -26.70
C ARG A 59 -21.47 4.70 -27.04
N ALA A 60 -21.89 5.54 -26.10
CA ALA A 60 -21.94 6.96 -26.33
C ALA A 60 -20.51 7.52 -26.43
N ASN A 61 -20.08 7.90 -27.63
CA ASN A 61 -18.77 8.51 -27.85
C ASN A 61 -18.81 10.02 -27.53
N LYS A 62 -19.29 10.35 -26.33
CA LYS A 62 -19.34 11.74 -25.86
C LYS A 62 -17.96 12.14 -25.38
N SER A 63 -17.40 13.17 -26.01
CA SER A 63 -16.25 13.89 -25.45
C SER A 63 -16.72 14.56 -24.15
N VAL A 64 -16.28 14.03 -23.01
CA VAL A 64 -16.55 14.61 -21.69
C VAL A 64 -15.29 15.30 -21.22
N GLN A 65 -15.39 16.59 -20.91
CA GLN A 65 -14.29 17.32 -20.30
C GLN A 65 -14.17 16.87 -18.84
N VAL A 66 -13.13 16.10 -18.53
CA VAL A 66 -12.85 15.65 -17.17
C VAL A 66 -12.06 16.74 -16.44
N LYS A 67 -12.59 17.22 -15.31
CA LYS A 67 -11.84 18.08 -14.38
C LYS A 67 -10.96 17.20 -13.49
N ILE A 68 -9.64 17.25 -13.67
CA ILE A 68 -8.68 16.51 -12.86
C ILE A 68 -7.98 17.50 -11.91
N PRO A 69 -8.01 17.28 -10.58
CA PRO A 69 -7.27 18.11 -9.62
C PRO A 69 -5.76 18.03 -9.84
N GLN A 70 -5.01 19.04 -9.39
CA GLN A 70 -3.55 19.03 -9.44
C GLN A 70 -2.97 17.91 -8.56
N ALA A 71 -1.78 17.41 -8.89
CA ALA A 71 -1.16 16.28 -8.19
C ALA A 71 -1.10 16.47 -6.65
N HIS A 72 -0.76 17.67 -6.20
CA HIS A 72 -0.69 17.99 -4.77
C HIS A 72 -2.07 17.99 -4.08
N GLU A 73 -3.15 18.37 -4.79
CA GLU A 73 -4.53 18.32 -4.28
C GLU A 73 -4.99 16.87 -4.15
N GLN A 74 -4.66 16.03 -5.14
CA GLN A 74 -4.96 14.60 -5.09
C GLN A 74 -4.22 13.91 -3.92
N GLN A 75 -2.93 14.21 -3.76
CA GLN A 75 -2.13 13.70 -2.65
C GLN A 75 -2.71 14.11 -1.29
N ASP A 76 -3.06 15.39 -1.15
CA ASP A 76 -3.66 15.93 0.07
C ASP A 76 -5.01 15.26 0.39
N PHE A 77 -5.85 15.08 -0.63
CA PHE A 77 -7.12 14.36 -0.52
C PHE A 77 -6.92 12.91 -0.05
N LEU A 78 -6.03 12.15 -0.70
CA LEU A 78 -5.81 10.73 -0.35
C LEU A 78 -5.31 10.57 1.09
N LEU A 79 -4.38 11.43 1.54
CA LEU A 79 -3.89 11.42 2.92
C LEU A 79 -5.01 11.70 3.93
N LYS A 80 -5.83 12.73 3.68
CA LYS A 80 -6.98 13.07 4.54
C LYS A 80 -8.04 11.96 4.53
N LEU A 81 -8.33 11.38 3.37
CA LEU A 81 -9.29 10.30 3.20
C LEU A 81 -8.87 9.05 3.98
N ARG A 82 -7.59 8.67 3.88
CA ARG A 82 -7.01 7.56 4.64
C ARG A 82 -7.18 7.78 6.14
N GLY A 83 -6.87 8.99 6.61
CA GLY A 83 -7.09 9.41 7.99
C GLY A 83 -8.55 9.30 8.44
N ALA A 84 -9.46 9.81 7.64
CA ALA A 84 -10.90 9.79 7.93
C ALA A 84 -11.45 8.35 8.01
N LEU A 85 -11.00 7.45 7.15
CA LEU A 85 -11.36 6.02 7.20
C LEU A 85 -10.87 5.35 8.48
N VAL A 86 -9.65 5.66 8.93
CA VAL A 86 -9.11 5.13 10.19
C VAL A 86 -9.95 5.61 11.38
N ASP A 87 -10.32 6.89 11.42
CA ASP A 87 -11.19 7.43 12.47
C ASP A 87 -12.55 6.74 12.51
N CYS A 88 -13.21 6.62 11.35
CA CYS A 88 -14.51 5.96 11.24
C CYS A 88 -14.45 4.46 11.55
N SER A 89 -13.27 3.84 11.48
CA SER A 89 -13.11 2.42 11.84
C SER A 89 -13.14 2.15 13.34
N GLY A 90 -12.95 3.19 14.16
CA GLY A 90 -12.88 3.08 15.62
C GLY A 90 -11.60 2.42 16.17
N THR A 91 -10.62 2.11 15.31
CA THR A 91 -9.32 1.57 15.73
C THR A 91 -8.16 2.18 14.95
N ALA A 92 -7.16 2.70 15.67
CA ALA A 92 -5.96 3.28 15.08
C ALA A 92 -5.07 2.25 14.33
N LYS A 93 -5.38 0.95 14.43
CA LYS A 93 -4.65 -0.13 13.75
C LYS A 93 -5.43 -0.72 12.56
N SER A 94 -6.46 -0.04 12.07
CA SER A 94 -7.19 -0.49 10.87
C SER A 94 -6.27 -0.47 9.64
N PRO A 95 -6.12 -1.61 8.94
CA PRO A 95 -5.32 -1.68 7.73
C PRO A 95 -6.08 -0.99 6.59
N ILE A 96 -5.61 0.19 6.17
CA ILE A 96 -6.17 0.97 5.07
C ILE A 96 -5.07 1.21 4.04
N ILE A 97 -5.15 0.47 2.94
CA ILE A 97 -4.32 0.59 1.75
C ILE A 97 -5.22 0.94 0.57
N PHE A 98 -4.78 1.89 -0.25
CA PHE A 98 -5.47 2.25 -1.47
C PHE A 98 -4.83 1.63 -2.71
N ASN A 99 -5.67 1.40 -3.71
CA ASN A 99 -5.27 1.38 -5.11
C ASN A 99 -6.16 2.40 -5.85
N VAL A 100 -5.57 3.20 -6.73
CA VAL A 100 -6.30 4.26 -7.44
C VAL A 100 -6.23 4.02 -8.94
N ILE A 101 -7.39 3.93 -9.57
CA ILE A 101 -7.52 3.83 -11.03
C ILE A 101 -8.06 5.14 -11.58
N GLN A 102 -7.27 5.75 -12.48
CA GLN A 102 -7.57 7.04 -13.11
C GLN A 102 -7.41 6.97 -14.64
N ASN A 103 -7.91 5.90 -15.28
CA ASN A 103 -7.92 5.83 -16.74
C ASN A 103 -9.08 6.67 -17.34
N GLU A 104 -9.01 6.94 -18.63
CA GLU A 104 -9.96 7.82 -19.33
C GLU A 104 -11.41 7.32 -19.25
N ASP A 105 -11.63 6.03 -19.44
CA ASP A 105 -12.97 5.42 -19.40
C ASP A 105 -13.60 5.53 -18.01
N THR A 106 -12.83 5.27 -16.96
CA THR A 106 -13.24 5.48 -15.57
C THR A 106 -13.65 6.92 -15.33
N LEU A 107 -12.79 7.86 -15.72
CA LEU A 107 -13.03 9.27 -15.49
C LEU A 107 -14.27 9.76 -16.26
N ARG A 108 -14.44 9.32 -17.51
CA ARG A 108 -15.63 9.62 -18.33
C ARG A 108 -16.90 9.07 -17.69
N PHE A 109 -16.87 7.81 -17.23
CA PHE A 109 -18.01 7.20 -16.55
C PHE A 109 -18.41 7.97 -15.29
N LEU A 110 -17.43 8.39 -14.47
CA LEU A 110 -17.70 9.16 -13.26
C LEU A 110 -18.25 10.57 -13.51
N CYS A 111 -18.08 11.09 -14.72
CA CYS A 111 -18.61 12.40 -15.14
C CYS A 111 -20.01 12.32 -15.78
N ARG A 112 -20.64 11.14 -15.85
CA ARG A 112 -21.99 11.03 -16.39
C ARG A 112 -23.02 11.71 -15.47
N ASP A 113 -24.04 12.32 -16.07
CA ASP A 113 -25.14 12.96 -15.33
C ASP A 113 -25.94 11.96 -14.48
N ASP A 114 -25.98 10.70 -14.92
CA ASP A 114 -26.70 9.60 -14.26
C ASP A 114 -25.82 8.76 -13.31
N VAL A 115 -24.56 9.13 -13.06
CA VAL A 115 -23.62 8.34 -12.24
C VAL A 115 -24.14 8.06 -10.83
N SER A 116 -24.92 8.98 -10.25
CA SER A 116 -25.49 8.82 -8.91
C SER A 116 -26.57 7.73 -8.86
N LEU A 117 -27.26 7.47 -9.98
CA LEU A 117 -28.18 6.34 -10.12
C LEU A 117 -27.39 5.04 -10.18
N HIS A 118 -26.31 5.00 -10.97
CA HIS A 118 -25.45 3.81 -11.11
C HIS A 118 -24.76 3.42 -9.80
N ALA A 119 -24.31 4.41 -9.01
CA ALA A 119 -23.74 4.17 -7.68
C ALA A 119 -24.73 3.46 -6.72
N LYS A 120 -26.05 3.61 -6.94
CA LYS A 120 -27.09 2.99 -6.11
C LYS A 120 -27.72 1.75 -6.74
N ALA A 121 -27.35 1.42 -7.97
CA ALA A 121 -28.01 0.34 -8.72
C ALA A 121 -27.71 -1.04 -8.14
N GLY A 122 -26.47 -1.29 -7.71
CA GLY A 122 -25.98 -2.60 -7.29
C GLY A 122 -24.76 -3.02 -8.12
N VAL A 123 -24.50 -4.32 -8.26
CA VAL A 123 -23.32 -4.84 -9.00
C VAL A 123 -23.68 -5.95 -9.96
N ALA A 124 -22.80 -6.20 -10.94
CA ALA A 124 -23.03 -7.13 -12.02
C ALA A 124 -22.98 -8.62 -11.60
N THR A 125 -22.15 -8.99 -10.62
CA THR A 125 -21.97 -10.40 -10.23
C THR A 125 -21.73 -10.58 -8.71
N PRO A 126 -21.87 -11.81 -8.16
CA PRO A 126 -21.57 -12.10 -6.76
C PRO A 126 -20.14 -11.76 -6.34
N ASP A 127 -19.15 -11.98 -7.21
CA ASP A 127 -17.74 -11.68 -6.90
C ASP A 127 -17.51 -10.17 -6.67
N HIS A 128 -18.30 -9.31 -7.34
CA HIS A 128 -18.27 -7.88 -7.08
C HIS A 128 -18.75 -7.57 -5.65
N VAL A 129 -19.95 -8.04 -5.26
CA VAL A 129 -20.56 -7.62 -3.99
C VAL A 129 -19.73 -8.03 -2.78
N ILE A 130 -19.10 -9.21 -2.80
CA ILE A 130 -18.28 -9.68 -1.68
C ILE A 130 -16.95 -8.93 -1.53
N ARG A 131 -16.50 -8.21 -2.57
CA ARG A 131 -15.24 -7.44 -2.57
C ARG A 131 -15.46 -5.94 -2.48
N THR A 132 -16.40 -5.40 -3.24
CA THR A 132 -16.65 -3.96 -3.37
C THR A 132 -17.78 -3.44 -2.48
N LYS A 133 -18.58 -4.35 -1.88
CA LYS A 133 -19.92 -4.09 -1.33
C LYS A 133 -20.96 -3.80 -2.41
N ALA A 134 -22.23 -3.73 -1.99
CA ALA A 134 -23.37 -3.41 -2.83
C ALA A 134 -23.24 -2.05 -3.56
N HIS A 135 -22.73 -1.03 -2.86
CA HIS A 135 -22.65 0.34 -3.34
C HIS A 135 -21.30 0.99 -2.97
N PRO A 136 -20.68 1.76 -3.87
CA PRO A 136 -19.54 2.60 -3.55
C PRO A 136 -19.95 3.82 -2.73
N LEU A 137 -18.99 4.44 -2.04
CA LEU A 137 -19.14 5.83 -1.59
C LEU A 137 -18.88 6.75 -2.80
N LEU A 138 -19.88 7.50 -3.24
CA LEU A 138 -19.74 8.50 -4.30
C LEU A 138 -19.32 9.84 -3.68
N LEU A 139 -18.25 10.43 -4.20
CA LEU A 139 -17.75 11.75 -3.85
C LEU A 139 -17.79 12.68 -5.06
N GLU A 140 -18.36 13.86 -4.87
CA GLU A 140 -18.45 14.92 -5.85
C GLU A 140 -17.11 15.66 -6.03
N PHE A 141 -16.96 16.45 -7.10
CA PHE A 141 -15.71 17.18 -7.38
C PHE A 141 -15.26 18.08 -6.21
N ASP A 142 -16.21 18.70 -5.53
CA ASP A 142 -15.91 19.61 -4.42
C ASP A 142 -15.57 18.87 -3.12
N ASP A 143 -15.95 17.58 -3.01
CA ASP A 143 -15.65 16.76 -1.84
C ASP A 143 -14.15 16.45 -1.73
N VAL A 144 -13.43 16.45 -2.85
CA VAL A 144 -11.98 16.26 -2.90
C VAL A 144 -11.24 17.34 -2.10
N ASN A 145 -11.82 18.54 -2.00
CA ASN A 145 -11.25 19.68 -1.29
C ASN A 145 -11.75 19.81 0.16
N LYS A 146 -12.61 18.90 0.63
CA LYS A 146 -13.12 18.95 2.02
C LYS A 146 -11.99 18.78 3.03
N SER A 147 -12.24 19.30 4.23
CA SER A 147 -11.43 18.99 5.40
C SER A 147 -11.59 17.51 5.77
N ARG A 148 -10.66 16.99 6.57
CA ARG A 148 -10.74 15.64 7.13
C ARG A 148 -12.06 15.40 7.86
N GLN A 149 -12.55 16.39 8.62
CA GLN A 149 -13.85 16.33 9.29
C GLN A 149 -15.02 16.18 8.31
N GLY A 150 -15.00 16.91 7.19
CA GLY A 150 -16.00 16.76 6.14
C GLY A 150 -15.98 15.39 5.48
N LEU A 151 -14.81 14.77 5.32
CA LEU A 151 -14.70 13.39 4.84
C LEU A 151 -15.22 12.37 5.85
N ILE A 152 -14.96 12.58 7.16
CA ILE A 152 -15.51 11.76 8.25
C ILE A 152 -17.03 11.77 8.22
N GLU A 153 -17.66 12.92 7.98
CA GLU A 153 -19.12 13.04 7.88
C GLU A 153 -19.68 12.21 6.72
N LEU A 154 -19.05 12.29 5.53
CA LEU A 154 -19.44 11.52 4.36
C LEU A 154 -19.30 10.01 4.57
N ILE A 155 -18.16 9.57 5.14
CA ILE A 155 -17.91 8.16 5.44
C ILE A 155 -18.88 7.65 6.52
N SER A 156 -19.16 8.45 7.54
CA SER A 156 -20.09 8.09 8.62
C SER A 156 -21.53 7.97 8.11
N SER A 157 -21.93 8.85 7.18
CA SER A 157 -23.23 8.74 6.49
C SER A 157 -23.33 7.43 5.70
N TYR A 158 -22.31 7.10 4.90
CA TYR A 158 -22.25 5.82 4.18
C TYR A 158 -22.34 4.62 5.14
N ALA A 159 -21.60 4.66 6.25
CA ALA A 159 -21.61 3.59 7.24
C ALA A 159 -23.00 3.42 7.90
N ALA A 160 -23.70 4.52 8.18
CA ALA A 160 -25.07 4.49 8.72
C ALA A 160 -26.08 3.92 7.72
N ASP A 161 -25.95 4.25 6.43
CA ASP A 161 -26.76 3.69 5.36
C ASP A 161 -26.52 2.18 5.22
N TYR A 162 -25.26 1.75 5.25
CA TYR A 162 -24.89 0.33 5.21
C TYR A 162 -25.41 -0.44 6.43
N GLN A 163 -25.35 0.15 7.63
CA GLN A 163 -25.93 -0.45 8.83
C GLN A 163 -27.46 -0.61 8.71
N SER A 164 -28.13 0.37 8.12
CA SER A 164 -29.57 0.33 7.87
C SER A 164 -29.93 -0.75 6.83
N TYR A 165 -29.11 -0.87 5.78
CA TYR A 165 -29.17 -1.95 4.79
C TYR A 165 -29.01 -3.33 5.43
N PHE A 166 -28.02 -3.49 6.31
CA PHE A 166 -27.82 -4.74 7.03
C PHE A 166 -29.03 -5.09 7.91
N LYS A 167 -29.50 -4.15 8.72
CA LYS A 167 -30.61 -4.39 9.67
C LYS A 167 -31.89 -4.84 8.96
N ARG A 168 -32.27 -4.20 7.84
CA ARG A 168 -33.52 -4.53 7.14
C ARG A 168 -33.48 -5.89 6.43
N ASN A 169 -32.35 -6.25 5.81
CA ASN A 169 -32.23 -7.51 5.07
C ASN A 169 -31.89 -8.71 5.99
N ALA A 170 -31.15 -8.47 7.07
CA ALA A 170 -30.85 -9.51 8.06
C ALA A 170 -32.11 -9.99 8.80
N ALA A 171 -33.12 -9.12 8.99
CA ALA A 171 -34.39 -9.47 9.61
C ALA A 171 -35.17 -10.53 8.82
N SER A 172 -35.00 -10.55 7.49
CA SER A 172 -35.65 -11.51 6.58
C SER A 172 -34.79 -12.76 6.32
N SER A 173 -33.58 -12.84 6.89
CA SER A 173 -32.65 -13.94 6.64
C SER A 173 -33.02 -15.19 7.43
N VAL A 174 -32.93 -16.36 6.78
CA VAL A 174 -33.21 -17.67 7.40
C VAL A 174 -32.28 -17.99 8.59
N ALA A 175 -31.07 -17.45 8.58
CA ALA A 175 -30.07 -17.63 9.62
C ALA A 175 -29.50 -16.29 10.09
N PRO A 176 -29.14 -16.15 11.38
CA PRO A 176 -28.47 -14.96 11.90
C PRO A 176 -27.20 -14.62 11.10
N LYS A 177 -27.06 -13.36 10.70
CA LYS A 177 -25.88 -12.83 10.02
C LYS A 177 -25.08 -11.94 10.97
N THR A 178 -23.77 -11.87 10.78
CA THR A 178 -22.90 -10.90 11.46
C THR A 178 -22.52 -9.82 10.47
N MET A 179 -22.73 -8.55 10.84
CA MET A 179 -22.45 -7.41 9.97
C MET A 179 -20.95 -7.36 9.63
N LEU A 180 -20.63 -7.26 8.34
CA LEU A 180 -19.28 -6.94 7.89
C LEU A 180 -18.93 -5.48 8.24
N SER A 181 -17.66 -5.08 8.09
CA SER A 181 -17.27 -3.68 8.29
C SER A 181 -18.21 -2.74 7.52
N PRO A 182 -18.78 -1.70 8.15
CA PRO A 182 -19.69 -0.78 7.48
C PRO A 182 -18.96 0.29 6.65
N LEU A 183 -17.63 0.32 6.68
CA LEU A 183 -16.83 1.27 5.92
C LEU A 183 -16.84 0.94 4.42
N PRO A 184 -16.72 1.95 3.53
CA PRO A 184 -16.68 1.72 2.10
C PRO A 184 -15.44 0.90 1.72
N LYS A 185 -15.65 -0.09 0.85
CA LYS A 185 -14.56 -0.82 0.18
C LYS A 185 -14.18 -0.19 -1.16
N LEU A 186 -15.12 0.51 -1.79
CA LEU A 186 -14.92 1.20 -3.06
C LEU A 186 -15.43 2.63 -2.93
N ILE A 187 -14.63 3.57 -3.40
CA ILE A 187 -14.98 4.99 -3.44
C ILE A 187 -14.89 5.45 -4.89
N TRP A 188 -15.95 6.09 -5.37
CA TRP A 188 -16.01 6.74 -6.67
C TRP A 188 -15.80 8.24 -6.43
N ALA A 189 -14.59 8.73 -6.69
CA ALA A 189 -14.26 10.13 -6.46
C ALA A 189 -14.15 10.86 -7.79
N LYS A 190 -15.10 11.76 -8.09
CA LYS A 190 -15.10 12.52 -9.34
C LYS A 190 -13.80 13.34 -9.46
N GLY A 191 -13.15 13.21 -10.62
CA GLY A 191 -11.85 13.83 -10.92
C GLY A 191 -10.62 13.06 -10.41
N ILE A 192 -10.78 12.17 -9.42
CA ILE A 192 -9.71 11.30 -8.90
C ILE A 192 -9.75 9.92 -9.56
N GLY A 193 -10.93 9.29 -9.62
CA GLY A 193 -11.12 7.95 -10.18
C GLY A 193 -11.74 6.95 -9.19
N LEU A 194 -11.45 5.66 -9.39
CA LEU A 194 -11.87 4.59 -8.48
C LEU A 194 -10.79 4.41 -7.41
N VAL A 195 -11.16 4.53 -6.14
CA VAL A 195 -10.28 4.24 -5.01
C VAL A 195 -10.76 2.96 -4.34
N GLY A 196 -9.99 1.89 -4.49
CA GLY A 196 -10.21 0.63 -3.77
C GLY A 196 -9.58 0.69 -2.39
N VAL A 197 -10.31 0.25 -1.37
CA VAL A 197 -9.90 0.30 0.04
C VAL A 197 -9.71 -1.13 0.56
N GLY A 198 -8.45 -1.58 0.59
CA GLY A 198 -8.06 -2.92 1.02
C GLY A 198 -7.28 -2.91 2.33
N ALA A 199 -7.16 -4.09 2.95
CA ALA A 199 -6.24 -4.32 4.06
C ALA A 199 -4.81 -4.62 3.60
N THR A 200 -4.62 -4.87 2.30
CA THR A 200 -3.36 -5.07 1.58
C THR A 200 -3.46 -4.43 0.20
N ALA A 201 -2.32 -4.15 -0.46
CA ALA A 201 -2.30 -3.63 -1.83
C ALA A 201 -2.94 -4.61 -2.81
N LYS A 202 -2.74 -5.92 -2.61
CA LYS A 202 -3.40 -6.98 -3.40
C LYS A 202 -4.92 -6.90 -3.30
N GLU A 203 -5.47 -6.75 -2.09
CA GLU A 203 -6.92 -6.62 -1.91
C GLU A 203 -7.44 -5.34 -2.55
N ALA A 204 -6.76 -4.20 -2.36
CA ALA A 204 -7.14 -2.93 -2.95
C ALA A 204 -7.15 -2.99 -4.49
N CYS A 205 -6.18 -3.67 -5.10
CA CYS A 205 -6.12 -3.91 -6.54
C CYS A 205 -7.30 -4.76 -7.03
N VAL A 206 -7.59 -5.89 -6.37
CA VAL A 206 -8.74 -6.75 -6.72
C VAL A 206 -10.06 -5.95 -6.67
N ILE A 207 -10.22 -5.08 -5.67
CA ILE A 207 -11.40 -4.22 -5.55
C ILE A 207 -11.51 -3.28 -6.75
N THR A 208 -10.43 -2.59 -7.14
CA THR A 208 -10.47 -1.67 -8.28
C THR A 208 -10.61 -2.38 -9.62
N ASP A 209 -10.03 -3.57 -9.79
CA ASP A 209 -10.12 -4.35 -11.03
C ASP A 209 -11.59 -4.76 -11.28
N LEU A 210 -12.24 -5.27 -10.23
CA LEU A 210 -13.68 -5.57 -10.26
C LEU A 210 -14.50 -4.30 -10.46
N ALA A 211 -14.13 -3.18 -9.84
CA ALA A 211 -14.83 -1.92 -10.03
C ALA A 211 -14.74 -1.42 -11.48
N GLN A 212 -13.57 -1.50 -12.12
CA GLN A 212 -13.38 -1.16 -13.54
C GLN A 212 -14.27 -2.01 -14.44
N GLN A 213 -14.30 -3.32 -14.20
CA GLN A 213 -15.18 -4.22 -14.94
C GLN A 213 -16.66 -3.86 -14.74
N ASN A 214 -17.07 -3.59 -13.50
CA ASN A 214 -18.46 -3.26 -13.18
C ASN A 214 -18.91 -1.96 -13.84
N ILE A 215 -18.09 -0.90 -13.82
CA ILE A 215 -18.45 0.37 -14.47
C ILE A 215 -18.54 0.24 -15.99
N LYS A 216 -17.76 -0.65 -16.62
CA LYS A 216 -17.88 -0.94 -18.05
C LYS A 216 -19.23 -1.58 -18.36
N VAL A 217 -19.64 -2.58 -17.56
CA VAL A 217 -20.96 -3.21 -17.70
C VAL A 217 -22.09 -2.22 -17.45
N MET A 218 -21.95 -1.35 -16.44
CA MET A 218 -22.92 -0.29 -16.16
C MET A 218 -23.02 0.72 -17.30
N ALA A 219 -21.88 1.13 -17.87
CA ALA A 219 -21.85 2.07 -19.00
C ALA A 219 -22.55 1.49 -20.23
N ASP A 220 -22.19 0.25 -20.62
CA ASP A 220 -22.79 -0.44 -21.76
C ASP A 220 -24.31 -0.64 -21.53
N GLY A 221 -24.70 -1.04 -20.32
CA GLY A 221 -26.10 -1.15 -19.94
C GLY A 221 -26.82 0.19 -20.03
N ALA A 222 -26.28 1.24 -19.43
CA ALA A 222 -26.88 2.58 -19.43
C ALA A 222 -27.12 3.13 -20.84
N ASP A 223 -26.17 2.89 -21.76
CA ASP A 223 -26.25 3.37 -23.13
C ASP A 223 -27.17 2.50 -24.01
N ALA A 224 -27.42 1.24 -23.65
CA ALA A 224 -28.12 0.26 -24.48
C ALA A 224 -29.38 -0.39 -23.85
N GLY A 225 -30.03 0.26 -22.86
CA GLY A 225 -31.33 -0.20 -22.33
C GLY A 225 -31.48 -0.21 -20.79
N GLY A 226 -30.50 0.32 -20.07
CA GLY A 226 -30.42 0.38 -18.62
C GLY A 226 -29.64 -0.78 -17.99
N PHE A 227 -29.10 -0.53 -16.78
CA PHE A 227 -28.44 -1.54 -15.96
C PHE A 227 -29.40 -2.05 -14.87
N HIS A 228 -29.73 -3.35 -14.91
CA HIS A 228 -30.77 -3.96 -14.07
C HIS A 228 -30.22 -5.13 -13.23
N PRO A 229 -29.50 -4.85 -12.13
CA PRO A 229 -28.93 -5.90 -11.28
C PRO A 229 -30.02 -6.67 -10.52
N VAL A 230 -29.59 -7.63 -9.70
CA VAL A 230 -30.48 -8.33 -8.76
C VAL A 230 -31.05 -7.36 -7.72
N GLN A 231 -32.18 -7.73 -7.11
CA GLN A 231 -32.84 -6.87 -6.12
C GLN A 231 -32.02 -6.80 -4.82
N GLU A 232 -32.32 -5.82 -3.97
CA GLU A 232 -31.56 -5.55 -2.74
C GLU A 232 -31.42 -6.79 -1.84
N GLN A 233 -32.49 -7.57 -1.64
CA GLN A 233 -32.47 -8.77 -0.81
C GLN A 233 -31.59 -9.88 -1.42
N ASP A 234 -31.67 -10.11 -2.74
CA ASP A 234 -30.81 -11.07 -3.42
C ASP A 234 -29.34 -10.65 -3.33
N LEU A 235 -29.07 -9.34 -3.47
CA LEU A 235 -27.73 -8.78 -3.33
C LEU A 235 -27.16 -8.98 -1.92
N PHE A 236 -28.00 -8.79 -0.90
CA PHE A 236 -27.64 -9.07 0.50
C PHE A 236 -27.34 -10.54 0.73
N ASP A 237 -28.19 -11.42 0.19
CA ASP A 237 -27.99 -12.86 0.32
C ASP A 237 -26.67 -13.30 -0.32
N LEU A 238 -26.30 -12.71 -1.47
CA LEU A 238 -25.00 -12.92 -2.11
C LEU A 238 -23.84 -12.38 -1.28
N GLU A 239 -23.93 -11.15 -0.75
CA GLU A 239 -22.86 -10.55 0.08
C GLU A 239 -22.60 -11.39 1.34
N TYR A 240 -23.66 -11.90 1.98
CA TYR A 240 -23.59 -12.63 3.24
C TYR A 240 -23.69 -14.16 3.07
N TRP A 241 -23.49 -14.68 1.86
CA TRP A 241 -23.46 -16.13 1.64
C TRP A 241 -22.17 -16.72 2.17
N SER A 242 -22.26 -17.68 3.09
CA SER A 242 -21.10 -18.24 3.80
C SER A 242 -20.09 -18.92 2.87
N LEU A 243 -20.55 -19.56 1.78
CA LEU A 243 -19.67 -20.20 0.80
C LEU A 243 -18.91 -19.16 -0.04
N GLU A 244 -19.52 -18.02 -0.33
CA GLU A 244 -18.86 -16.91 -1.03
C GLU A 244 -17.85 -16.21 -0.13
N GLN A 245 -18.24 -15.94 1.12
CA GLN A 245 -17.33 -15.37 2.12
C GLN A 245 -16.15 -16.30 2.44
N ALA A 246 -16.30 -17.63 2.31
CA ALA A 246 -15.21 -18.57 2.47
C ALA A 246 -14.07 -18.36 1.45
N LYS A 247 -14.35 -17.79 0.27
CA LYS A 247 -13.34 -17.42 -0.74
C LYS A 247 -12.34 -16.37 -0.23
N LEU A 248 -12.68 -15.62 0.82
CA LEU A 248 -11.83 -14.55 1.38
C LEU A 248 -10.74 -15.08 2.35
N GLY A 249 -10.83 -16.35 2.76
CA GLY A 249 -9.86 -16.97 3.67
C GLY A 249 -10.01 -16.55 5.14
N LYS A 250 -9.39 -17.32 6.05
CA LYS A 250 -9.45 -17.10 7.52
C LYS A 250 -8.06 -17.07 8.19
N ALA A 251 -7.02 -16.73 7.43
CA ALA A 251 -5.68 -16.68 7.99
C ALA A 251 -5.54 -15.55 9.01
N LYS A 252 -4.76 -15.79 10.08
CA LYS A 252 -4.37 -14.72 11.01
C LYS A 252 -3.54 -13.69 10.23
N PRO A 253 -3.91 -12.40 10.26
CA PRO A 253 -3.17 -11.38 9.52
C PRO A 253 -1.71 -11.30 10.02
N PRO A 254 -0.73 -11.09 9.12
CA PRO A 254 0.65 -10.80 9.50
C PRO A 254 0.75 -9.58 10.42
N ALA A 255 1.86 -9.51 11.18
CA ALA A 255 2.02 -8.52 12.25
C ALA A 255 2.05 -7.06 11.75
N MET A 256 2.49 -6.83 10.50
CA MET A 256 2.60 -5.52 9.87
C MET A 256 1.60 -5.33 8.72
N GLN A 257 0.56 -6.17 8.64
CA GLN A 257 -0.46 -6.04 7.60
C GLN A 257 -1.08 -4.63 7.61
N GLY A 258 -1.12 -4.01 6.43
CA GLY A 258 -1.68 -2.66 6.24
C GLY A 258 -0.76 -1.52 6.71
N GLN A 259 0.48 -1.82 7.12
CA GLN A 259 1.50 -0.81 7.37
C GLN A 259 2.27 -0.50 6.07
N ILE A 260 2.39 0.79 5.74
CA ILE A 260 3.10 1.30 4.57
C ILE A 260 4.46 1.84 5.00
N VAL A 261 5.53 1.26 4.46
CA VAL A 261 6.90 1.49 4.89
C VAL A 261 7.76 2.04 3.75
N ILE A 262 8.31 3.23 3.96
CA ILE A 262 9.34 3.80 3.07
C ILE A 262 10.71 3.36 3.59
N ILE A 263 11.56 2.83 2.71
CA ILE A 263 12.92 2.41 3.06
C ILE A 263 13.90 3.08 2.10
N THR A 264 14.71 4.03 2.60
CA THR A 264 15.77 4.66 1.79
C THR A 264 17.07 3.86 1.85
N GLY A 265 17.89 3.95 0.79
CA GLY A 265 19.06 3.09 0.66
C GLY A 265 18.67 1.62 0.48
N GLY A 266 17.53 1.38 -0.18
CA GLY A 266 16.90 0.07 -0.32
C GLY A 266 17.73 -0.94 -1.10
N ALA A 267 18.64 -0.47 -1.97
CA ALA A 267 19.55 -1.33 -2.72
C ALA A 267 20.77 -1.79 -1.88
N GLY A 268 21.01 -1.16 -0.72
CA GLY A 268 22.09 -1.52 0.18
C GLY A 268 21.83 -2.80 1.00
N ALA A 269 22.89 -3.37 1.59
CA ALA A 269 22.81 -4.60 2.38
C ALA A 269 21.82 -4.53 3.57
N ILE A 270 21.81 -3.40 4.31
CA ILE A 270 20.88 -3.19 5.43
C ILE A 270 19.46 -2.91 4.90
N GLY A 271 19.33 -2.04 3.89
CA GLY A 271 18.03 -1.66 3.33
C GLY A 271 17.26 -2.85 2.75
N SER A 272 17.92 -3.70 1.98
CA SER A 272 17.35 -4.93 1.41
C SER A 272 16.98 -5.96 2.48
N ALA A 273 17.79 -6.11 3.54
CA ALA A 273 17.46 -6.97 4.66
C ALA A 273 16.23 -6.46 5.44
N ILE A 274 16.13 -5.13 5.64
CA ILE A 274 14.94 -4.50 6.22
C ILE A 274 13.72 -4.78 5.35
N ALA A 275 13.82 -4.56 4.03
CA ALA A 275 12.73 -4.81 3.11
C ALA A 275 12.25 -6.26 3.17
N THR A 276 13.18 -7.22 3.23
CA THR A 276 12.88 -8.64 3.36
C THR A 276 12.11 -8.95 4.65
N GLU A 277 12.58 -8.48 5.81
CA GLU A 277 11.93 -8.75 7.11
C GLU A 277 10.55 -8.07 7.23
N PHE A 278 10.40 -6.83 6.73
CA PHE A 278 9.12 -6.13 6.75
C PHE A 278 8.11 -6.73 5.76
N HIS A 279 8.55 -7.16 4.58
CA HIS A 279 7.70 -7.82 3.59
C HIS A 279 7.21 -9.17 4.14
N ALA A 280 8.10 -9.96 4.74
CA ALA A 280 7.73 -11.21 5.41
C ALA A 280 6.75 -10.98 6.58
N ALA A 281 6.79 -9.82 7.22
CA ALA A 281 5.85 -9.41 8.26
C ALA A 281 4.52 -8.85 7.70
N GLY A 282 4.36 -8.75 6.38
CA GLY A 282 3.15 -8.34 5.66
C GLY A 282 2.99 -6.83 5.43
N ALA A 283 4.06 -6.05 5.56
CA ALA A 283 4.03 -4.62 5.25
C ALA A 283 4.03 -4.36 3.73
N GLU A 284 3.40 -3.27 3.32
CA GLU A 284 3.54 -2.71 1.97
C GLU A 284 4.78 -1.81 1.93
N ILE A 285 5.62 -1.98 0.91
CA ILE A 285 6.96 -1.38 0.88
C ILE A 285 7.13 -0.47 -0.32
N MET A 286 7.68 0.72 -0.06
CA MET A 286 8.28 1.60 -1.07
C MET A 286 9.80 1.61 -0.85
N LEU A 287 10.54 0.91 -1.70
CA LEU A 287 12.01 0.94 -1.68
C LEU A 287 12.53 2.13 -2.49
N VAL A 288 13.43 2.91 -1.89
CA VAL A 288 14.01 4.10 -2.50
C VAL A 288 15.52 3.98 -2.55
N ASP A 289 16.10 4.14 -3.73
CA ASP A 289 17.54 4.19 -3.94
C ASP A 289 17.87 4.95 -5.24
N LYS A 290 19.10 5.44 -5.38
CA LYS A 290 19.53 6.11 -6.62
C LYS A 290 19.95 5.12 -7.71
N ASN A 291 20.33 3.89 -7.32
CA ASN A 291 20.75 2.85 -8.26
C ASN A 291 19.53 2.02 -8.71
N ALA A 292 18.94 2.36 -9.86
CA ALA A 292 17.78 1.66 -10.41
C ALA A 292 18.02 0.17 -10.69
N GLU A 293 19.20 -0.20 -11.20
CA GLU A 293 19.50 -1.59 -11.55
C GLU A 293 19.54 -2.48 -10.31
N GLN A 294 20.26 -2.04 -9.26
CA GLN A 294 20.29 -2.79 -8.00
C GLN A 294 18.93 -2.82 -7.31
N LEU A 295 18.16 -1.72 -7.38
CA LEU A 295 16.81 -1.66 -6.83
C LEU A 295 15.88 -2.71 -7.47
N GLU A 296 15.98 -2.87 -8.80
CA GLU A 296 15.25 -3.88 -9.56
C GLU A 296 15.67 -5.32 -9.21
N GLN A 297 16.97 -5.55 -9.06
CA GLN A 297 17.51 -6.84 -8.62
C GLN A 297 16.98 -7.23 -7.23
N ILE A 298 17.02 -6.29 -6.28
CA ILE A 298 16.53 -6.52 -4.92
C ILE A 298 15.02 -6.75 -4.89
N ARG A 299 14.24 -5.97 -5.66
CA ARG A 299 12.80 -6.22 -5.84
C ARG A 299 12.55 -7.65 -6.31
N SER A 300 13.23 -8.07 -7.38
CA SER A 300 13.05 -9.41 -7.97
C SER A 300 13.43 -10.54 -7.01
N GLN A 301 14.40 -10.31 -6.11
CA GLN A 301 14.80 -11.29 -5.09
C GLN A 301 13.81 -11.42 -3.94
N ILE A 302 13.11 -10.34 -3.57
CA ILE A 302 12.15 -10.34 -2.46
C ILE A 302 10.74 -10.69 -2.97
N ASP A 303 10.16 -9.82 -3.79
CA ASP A 303 8.89 -10.01 -4.49
C ASP A 303 8.82 -8.99 -5.64
N PRO A 304 8.64 -9.42 -6.91
CA PRO A 304 8.46 -8.53 -8.07
C PRO A 304 7.38 -7.45 -7.91
N LYS A 305 6.45 -7.62 -6.97
CA LYS A 305 5.37 -6.68 -6.69
C LYS A 305 5.75 -5.56 -5.71
N ILE A 306 6.92 -5.60 -5.09
CA ILE A 306 7.38 -4.50 -4.23
C ILE A 306 7.53 -3.22 -5.07
N SER A 307 6.99 -2.13 -4.55
CA SER A 307 7.09 -0.82 -5.20
C SER A 307 8.49 -0.25 -4.99
N ILE A 308 9.03 0.31 -6.07
CA ILE A 308 10.36 0.91 -6.10
C ILE A 308 10.29 2.33 -6.64
N LEU A 309 11.16 3.21 -6.15
CA LEU A 309 11.36 4.56 -6.66
C LEU A 309 12.86 4.84 -6.78
N GLN A 310 13.29 5.17 -8.00
CA GLN A 310 14.63 5.70 -8.22
C GLN A 310 14.68 7.17 -7.78
N ALA A 311 15.48 7.49 -6.77
CA ALA A 311 15.73 8.86 -6.33
C ALA A 311 17.06 8.96 -5.59
N ASP A 312 17.82 10.04 -5.84
CA ASP A 312 18.89 10.43 -4.92
C ASP A 312 18.29 11.28 -3.79
N VAL A 313 18.42 10.80 -2.56
CA VAL A 313 17.81 11.46 -1.39
C VAL A 313 18.43 12.81 -1.05
N THR A 314 19.57 13.17 -1.68
CA THR A 314 20.16 14.50 -1.55
C THR A 314 19.57 15.53 -2.50
N GLU A 315 18.72 15.12 -3.46
CA GLU A 315 18.05 16.06 -4.37
C GLU A 315 17.01 16.89 -3.61
N PRO A 316 16.92 18.21 -3.86
CA PRO A 316 16.01 19.10 -3.11
C PRO A 316 14.53 18.69 -3.15
N ASP A 317 14.09 18.05 -4.25
CA ASP A 317 12.71 17.63 -4.48
C ASP A 317 12.45 16.15 -4.11
N ALA A 318 13.49 15.39 -3.71
CA ALA A 318 13.37 13.97 -3.40
C ALA A 318 12.35 13.69 -2.30
N PRO A 319 12.29 14.44 -1.17
CA PRO A 319 11.26 14.24 -0.16
C PRO A 319 9.84 14.29 -0.73
N THR A 320 9.52 15.32 -1.52
CA THR A 320 8.20 15.49 -2.13
C THR A 320 7.88 14.35 -3.08
N ARG A 321 8.80 14.00 -3.99
CA ARG A 321 8.62 12.88 -4.93
C ARG A 321 8.38 11.55 -4.23
N ILE A 322 9.09 11.29 -3.12
CA ILE A 322 8.93 10.06 -2.33
C ILE A 322 7.51 10.00 -1.70
N ILE A 323 7.02 11.10 -1.12
CA ILE A 323 5.66 11.12 -0.53
C ILE A 323 4.58 11.05 -1.61
N GLU A 324 4.78 11.70 -2.75
CA GLU A 324 3.86 11.60 -3.89
C GLU A 324 3.77 10.17 -4.40
N ALA A 325 4.91 9.49 -4.60
CA ALA A 325 4.96 8.12 -5.07
C ALA A 325 4.27 7.15 -4.10
N VAL A 326 4.57 7.22 -2.80
CA VAL A 326 3.97 6.31 -1.80
C VAL A 326 2.46 6.58 -1.64
N THR A 327 2.04 7.85 -1.68
CA THR A 327 0.63 8.22 -1.58
C THR A 327 -0.16 7.77 -2.81
N LYS A 328 0.40 7.94 -4.01
CA LYS A 328 -0.22 7.44 -5.24
C LYS A 328 -0.37 5.92 -5.25
N THR A 329 0.63 5.22 -4.71
CA THR A 329 0.70 3.76 -4.75
C THR A 329 -0.18 3.10 -3.68
N PHE A 330 -0.18 3.64 -2.45
CA PHE A 330 -0.77 2.97 -1.29
C PHE A 330 -1.76 3.85 -0.51
N GLY A 331 -1.91 5.12 -0.88
CA GLY A 331 -2.79 6.09 -0.21
C GLY A 331 -2.17 6.86 0.94
N GLY A 332 -0.93 6.55 1.34
CA GLY A 332 -0.26 7.25 2.44
C GLY A 332 1.02 6.57 2.93
N VAL A 333 1.42 6.85 4.16
CA VAL A 333 2.63 6.31 4.81
C VAL A 333 2.39 6.10 6.31
N ASP A 334 2.98 5.05 6.89
CA ASP A 334 2.94 4.78 8.34
C ASP A 334 4.34 4.79 8.98
N ILE A 335 5.35 4.31 8.25
CA ILE A 335 6.70 4.16 8.76
C ILE A 335 7.72 4.69 7.76
N LEU A 336 8.59 5.58 8.21
CA LEU A 336 9.83 5.94 7.51
C LEU A 336 11.00 5.17 8.13
N ILE A 337 11.71 4.40 7.32
CA ILE A 337 13.02 3.86 7.63
C ILE A 337 14.06 4.65 6.83
N SER A 338 14.63 5.64 7.50
CA SER A 338 15.62 6.54 6.92
C SER A 338 17.01 5.92 7.05
N ASN A 339 17.40 5.12 6.04
CA ASN A 339 18.55 4.23 6.08
C ASN A 339 19.69 4.58 5.11
N ALA A 340 19.42 5.35 4.04
CA ALA A 340 20.45 5.78 3.09
C ALA A 340 21.67 6.41 3.80
N GLY A 341 22.88 6.16 3.30
CA GLY A 341 24.09 6.70 3.89
C GLY A 341 25.36 6.19 3.20
N SER A 342 26.45 6.93 3.36
CA SER A 342 27.79 6.57 2.85
C SER A 342 28.86 6.97 3.87
N ALA A 343 29.93 6.18 3.98
CA ALA A 343 31.01 6.36 4.94
C ALA A 343 32.28 6.78 4.20
N GLN A 344 32.48 8.09 4.12
CA GLN A 344 33.70 8.67 3.57
C GLN A 344 34.81 8.67 4.64
N GLN A 345 36.04 8.33 4.24
CA GLN A 345 37.21 8.35 5.12
C GLN A 345 38.11 9.52 4.78
N SER A 346 38.52 10.27 5.80
CA SER A 346 39.53 11.32 5.68
C SER A 346 40.11 11.69 7.05
N SER A 347 41.41 12.04 7.06
CA SER A 347 42.05 12.69 8.21
C SER A 347 41.25 13.93 8.59
N ILE A 348 40.99 14.16 9.88
CA ILE A 348 40.19 15.31 10.30
C ILE A 348 40.90 16.65 10.08
N ILE A 349 42.22 16.65 10.17
CA ILE A 349 43.04 17.87 10.04
C ILE A 349 43.20 18.26 8.57
N ASP A 350 43.30 17.26 7.69
CA ASP A 350 43.56 17.44 6.26
C ASP A 350 42.28 17.27 5.42
N MET A 351 41.12 17.29 6.07
CA MET A 351 39.84 17.05 5.40
C MET A 351 39.48 18.19 4.47
N ASP A 352 39.16 17.85 3.23
CA ASP A 352 38.48 18.79 2.34
C ASP A 352 37.11 19.17 2.93
N GLN A 353 36.84 20.47 3.00
CA GLN A 353 35.58 20.98 3.52
C GLN A 353 34.39 20.55 2.65
N GLN A 354 34.60 20.38 1.33
CA GLN A 354 33.53 19.92 0.46
C GLN A 354 33.13 18.47 0.79
N LEU A 355 34.11 17.60 1.03
CA LEU A 355 33.84 16.23 1.50
C LEU A 355 32.99 16.21 2.77
N LEU A 356 33.29 17.09 3.74
CA LEU A 356 32.49 17.19 4.97
C LEU A 356 31.06 17.65 4.67
N ARG A 357 30.89 18.66 3.81
CA ARG A 357 29.56 19.17 3.41
C ARG A 357 28.74 18.09 2.72
N ASP A 358 29.32 17.40 1.74
CA ASP A 358 28.66 16.31 1.01
C ASP A 358 28.24 15.17 1.96
N SER A 359 29.07 14.87 2.96
CA SER A 359 28.72 13.89 4.00
C SER A 359 27.54 14.35 4.85
N PHE A 360 27.47 15.65 5.20
CA PHE A 360 26.33 16.21 5.92
C PHE A 360 25.06 16.21 5.06
N GLU A 361 25.16 16.51 3.76
CA GLU A 361 24.02 16.43 2.84
C GLU A 361 23.40 15.04 2.85
N LEU A 362 24.21 13.99 2.69
CA LEU A 362 23.72 12.61 2.66
C LEU A 362 23.35 12.06 4.03
N ASN A 363 24.24 12.16 5.03
CA ASN A 363 24.11 11.47 6.31
C ASN A 363 23.34 12.27 7.36
N PHE A 364 22.93 13.50 7.07
CA PHE A 364 22.10 14.32 7.96
C PHE A 364 20.95 15.05 7.25
N PHE A 365 21.22 15.97 6.32
CA PHE A 365 20.17 16.83 5.75
C PHE A 365 19.14 16.04 4.93
N ALA A 366 19.54 15.05 4.15
CA ALA A 366 18.62 14.16 3.46
C ALA A 366 17.68 13.41 4.42
N HIS A 367 18.21 12.92 5.55
CA HIS A 367 17.40 12.27 6.58
C HIS A 367 16.41 13.26 7.23
N PHE A 368 16.86 14.47 7.54
CA PHE A 368 16.05 15.52 8.14
C PHE A 368 14.93 16.00 7.21
N SER A 369 15.26 16.40 5.98
CA SER A 369 14.28 16.90 5.01
C SER A 369 13.21 15.86 4.68
N LEU A 370 13.60 14.59 4.52
CA LEU A 370 12.63 13.51 4.30
C LEU A 370 11.76 13.27 5.54
N ALA A 371 12.34 13.29 6.75
CA ALA A 371 11.58 13.13 7.98
C ALA A 371 10.57 14.27 8.21
N GLN A 372 10.92 15.52 7.84
CA GLN A 372 10.00 16.65 7.86
C GLN A 372 8.82 16.44 6.91
N GLU A 373 9.08 15.99 5.67
CA GLU A 373 8.01 15.80 4.68
C GLU A 373 7.09 14.62 5.04
N VAL A 374 7.65 13.51 5.53
CA VAL A 374 6.86 12.39 6.10
C VAL A 374 6.01 12.88 7.28
N PHE A 375 6.56 13.71 8.16
CA PHE A 375 5.80 14.24 9.29
C PHE A 375 4.61 15.11 8.87
N LYS A 376 4.76 15.93 7.82
CA LYS A 376 3.63 16.67 7.23
C LYS A 376 2.56 15.71 6.71
N ALA A 377 2.95 14.61 6.07
CA ALA A 377 2.01 13.58 5.63
C ALA A 377 1.29 12.92 6.82
N PHE A 378 2.00 12.57 7.90
CA PHE A 378 1.39 12.07 9.13
C PHE A 378 0.35 13.01 9.71
N ARG A 379 0.61 14.33 9.74
CA ARG A 379 -0.36 15.33 10.22
C ARG A 379 -1.61 15.43 9.35
N LYS A 380 -1.48 15.28 8.02
CA LYS A 380 -2.63 15.26 7.11
C LYS A 380 -3.51 14.02 7.31
N GLN A 381 -2.90 12.86 7.52
CA GLN A 381 -3.61 11.63 7.88
C GLN A 381 -4.21 11.72 9.29
N ALA A 382 -3.50 12.39 10.22
CA ALA A 382 -3.78 12.41 11.65
C ALA A 382 -4.01 11.00 12.21
N ILE A 383 -3.09 10.11 11.87
CA ILE A 383 -2.96 8.76 12.44
C ILE A 383 -1.55 8.66 13.03
N ASN A 384 -1.36 7.72 13.97
CA ASN A 384 -0.04 7.47 14.54
C ASN A 384 0.97 7.13 13.44
N GLY A 385 2.21 7.58 13.60
CA GLY A 385 3.29 7.35 12.65
C GLY A 385 4.59 6.94 13.33
N GLN A 386 5.55 6.48 12.54
CA GLN A 386 6.87 6.16 13.03
C GLN A 386 7.99 6.57 12.10
N ILE A 387 9.05 7.11 12.67
CA ILE A 387 10.31 7.39 12.00
C ILE A 387 11.41 6.58 12.68
N LEU A 388 12.18 5.86 11.87
CA LEU A 388 13.29 5.02 12.27
C LEU A 388 14.55 5.44 11.52
N PHE A 389 15.55 5.91 12.25
CA PHE A 389 16.83 6.30 11.66
C PHE A 389 17.86 5.18 11.75
N ASN A 390 18.58 4.93 10.66
CA ASN A 390 19.82 4.16 10.72
C ASN A 390 20.94 5.07 11.23
N VAL A 391 21.19 4.96 12.54
CA VAL A 391 22.29 5.63 13.21
C VAL A 391 23.57 4.82 12.92
N SER A 392 24.61 4.98 13.72
CA SER A 392 25.89 4.32 13.53
C SER A 392 26.67 4.37 14.81
N LYS A 393 27.52 3.36 15.05
CA LYS A 393 28.46 3.40 16.18
C LYS A 393 29.32 4.67 16.14
N GLN A 394 29.60 5.19 14.93
CA GLN A 394 30.44 6.36 14.73
C GLN A 394 29.83 7.64 15.32
N ALA A 395 28.52 7.62 15.67
CA ALA A 395 27.88 8.71 16.38
C ALA A 395 28.37 8.87 17.82
N VAL A 396 28.89 7.80 18.44
CA VAL A 396 29.26 7.77 19.88
C VAL A 396 30.66 7.20 20.15
N ASN A 397 31.18 6.36 19.25
CA ASN A 397 32.54 5.82 19.29
C ASN A 397 33.28 6.16 17.98
N PRO A 398 34.01 7.29 17.95
CA PRO A 398 34.67 7.76 16.74
C PRO A 398 35.83 6.85 16.32
N GLY A 399 35.88 6.51 15.03
CA GLY A 399 37.02 5.84 14.41
C GLY A 399 38.04 6.81 13.86
N GLN A 400 39.31 6.41 13.81
CA GLN A 400 40.34 7.16 13.09
C GLN A 400 39.94 7.33 11.62
N ASN A 401 40.08 8.55 11.10
CA ASN A 401 39.71 8.97 9.74
C ASN A 401 38.20 8.91 9.42
N PHE A 402 37.33 8.80 10.43
CA PHE A 402 35.87 8.75 10.23
C PHE A 402 35.16 10.07 10.55
N GLY A 403 35.90 11.17 10.75
CA GLY A 403 35.30 12.47 11.10
C GLY A 403 34.19 12.89 10.13
N ALA A 404 34.41 12.72 8.82
CA ALA A 404 33.43 13.08 7.79
C ALA A 404 32.09 12.36 7.97
N TYR A 405 32.10 11.09 8.39
CA TYR A 405 30.90 10.27 8.58
C TYR A 405 30.35 10.35 10.02
N GLY A 406 31.23 10.35 11.02
CA GLY A 406 30.88 10.35 12.44
C GLY A 406 30.16 11.63 12.85
N LEU A 407 30.64 12.80 12.42
CA LEU A 407 30.03 14.10 12.74
C LEU A 407 28.55 14.19 12.33
N PRO A 408 28.16 13.95 11.05
CA PRO A 408 26.75 13.98 10.68
C PRO A 408 25.94 12.85 11.33
N LYS A 409 26.51 11.67 11.60
CA LYS A 409 25.80 10.60 12.33
C LYS A 409 25.59 10.93 13.81
N SER A 410 26.50 11.68 14.45
CA SER A 410 26.28 12.24 15.80
C SER A 410 25.16 13.29 15.79
N ALA A 411 25.11 14.16 14.77
CA ALA A 411 24.00 15.10 14.60
C ALA A 411 22.67 14.37 14.37
N LEU A 412 22.66 13.32 13.54
CA LEU A 412 21.50 12.46 13.30
C LEU A 412 21.03 11.75 14.58
N PHE A 413 21.95 11.26 15.41
CA PHE A 413 21.63 10.66 16.71
C PHE A 413 20.90 11.66 17.62
N PHE A 414 21.35 12.91 17.68
CA PHE A 414 20.65 13.95 18.44
C PHE A 414 19.30 14.31 17.81
N LEU A 415 19.20 14.34 16.48
CA LEU A 415 17.94 14.57 15.76
C LEU A 415 16.86 13.56 16.15
N VAL A 416 17.20 12.28 16.36
CA VAL A 416 16.25 11.27 16.86
C VAL A 416 15.55 11.75 18.13
N ARG A 417 16.31 12.29 19.09
CA ARG A 417 15.80 12.77 20.38
C ARG A 417 15.01 14.05 20.22
N GLN A 418 15.49 15.00 19.41
CA GLN A 418 14.81 16.26 19.17
C GLN A 418 13.44 16.04 18.51
N MET A 419 13.40 15.22 17.45
CA MET A 419 12.14 14.89 16.78
C MET A 419 11.21 14.06 17.67
N ALA A 420 11.73 13.15 18.50
CA ALA A 420 10.89 12.43 19.46
C ALA A 420 10.17 13.38 20.44
N LEU A 421 10.85 14.44 20.88
CA LEU A 421 10.29 15.46 21.76
C LEU A 421 9.23 16.30 21.05
N GLU A 422 9.50 16.74 19.82
CA GLU A 422 8.62 17.67 19.08
C GLU A 422 7.44 16.97 18.38
N CYS A 423 7.64 15.76 17.85
CA CYS A 423 6.63 15.04 17.07
C CYS A 423 5.74 14.12 17.94
N GLY A 424 6.14 13.84 19.18
CA GLY A 424 5.43 12.90 20.06
C GLY A 424 4.00 13.30 20.39
N GLY A 425 3.72 14.61 20.46
CA GLY A 425 2.37 15.15 20.70
C GLY A 425 1.36 14.82 19.59
N ASP A 426 1.85 14.61 18.36
CA ASP A 426 1.04 14.20 17.21
C ASP A 426 0.95 12.66 17.05
N GLY A 427 1.37 11.90 18.07
CA GLY A 427 1.35 10.43 18.03
C GLY A 427 2.45 9.81 17.14
N VAL A 428 3.46 10.58 16.76
CA VAL A 428 4.59 10.12 15.93
C VAL A 428 5.75 9.68 16.81
N ARG A 429 6.15 8.41 16.69
CA ARG A 429 7.29 7.85 17.41
C ARG A 429 8.55 8.01 16.58
N VAL A 430 9.65 8.41 17.22
CA VAL A 430 10.94 8.56 16.54
C VAL A 430 12.00 7.76 17.28
N ASN A 431 12.59 6.77 16.63
CA ASN A 431 13.63 5.92 17.22
C ASN A 431 14.78 5.73 16.24
N GLY A 432 15.86 5.10 16.70
CA GLY A 432 16.99 4.76 15.86
C GLY A 432 17.48 3.34 16.10
N VAL A 433 18.26 2.83 15.14
CA VAL A 433 19.06 1.61 15.32
C VAL A 433 20.53 1.99 15.19
N ASN A 434 21.33 1.57 16.17
CA ASN A 434 22.77 1.75 16.20
C ASN A 434 23.45 0.42 15.86
N ALA A 435 23.88 0.26 14.61
CA ALA A 435 24.60 -0.93 14.15
C ALA A 435 26.13 -0.74 14.23
N ASP A 436 26.86 -1.85 14.48
CA ASP A 436 28.32 -1.90 14.37
C ASP A 436 28.77 -2.32 12.96
N ARG A 437 29.73 -3.25 12.85
CA ARG A 437 30.40 -3.61 11.61
C ARG A 437 29.54 -4.56 10.80
N ILE A 438 28.72 -3.99 9.92
CA ILE A 438 27.91 -4.75 8.97
C ILE A 438 28.59 -4.78 7.60
N ARG A 439 28.89 -5.97 7.09
CA ARG A 439 29.36 -6.15 5.71
C ARG A 439 28.37 -5.50 4.74
N SER A 440 28.83 -4.50 3.99
CA SER A 440 27.99 -3.65 3.17
C SER A 440 28.85 -2.81 2.21
N GLY A 441 28.23 -1.96 1.38
CA GLY A 441 28.95 -0.94 0.63
C GLY A 441 29.74 0.04 1.53
N LEU A 442 29.33 0.21 2.80
CA LEU A 442 29.99 1.07 3.79
C LEU A 442 31.21 0.41 4.44
N LEU A 443 31.17 -0.91 4.65
CA LEU A 443 32.25 -1.74 5.18
C LEU A 443 32.44 -2.91 4.22
N ASN A 444 33.16 -2.63 3.14
CA ASN A 444 33.44 -3.60 2.08
C ASN A 444 34.62 -4.52 2.44
N ASP A 445 34.83 -5.56 1.65
CA ASP A 445 35.85 -6.57 1.93
C ASP A 445 37.28 -5.99 1.96
N ALA A 446 37.58 -4.99 1.13
CA ALA A 446 38.89 -4.32 1.14
C ALA A 446 39.15 -3.61 2.47
N MET A 447 38.16 -2.88 3.00
CA MET A 447 38.24 -2.21 4.30
C MET A 447 38.33 -3.22 5.45
N ILE A 448 37.65 -4.36 5.35
CA ILE A 448 37.71 -5.43 6.35
C ILE A 448 39.11 -6.05 6.38
N ALA A 449 39.67 -6.37 5.22
CA ALA A 449 41.04 -6.90 5.09
C ALA A 449 42.09 -5.92 5.62
N GLU A 450 42.00 -4.63 5.27
CA GLU A 450 42.91 -3.60 5.76
C GLU A 450 42.87 -3.48 7.30
N ARG A 451 41.67 -3.41 7.88
CA ARG A 451 41.50 -3.17 9.32
C ARG A 451 41.77 -4.38 10.19
N SER A 452 41.43 -5.57 9.71
CA SER A 452 41.76 -6.82 10.40
C SER A 452 43.28 -6.94 10.51
N LYS A 453 44.01 -6.70 9.41
CA LYS A 453 45.48 -6.63 9.38
C LYS A 453 46.04 -5.56 10.33
N ALA A 454 45.48 -4.34 10.31
CA ALA A 454 45.92 -3.27 11.22
C ALA A 454 45.73 -3.61 12.70
N ARG A 455 44.77 -4.49 13.02
CA ARG A 455 44.52 -5.00 14.38
C ARG A 455 45.23 -6.32 14.70
N GLY A 456 46.00 -6.87 13.75
CA GLY A 456 46.72 -8.13 13.92
C GLY A 456 45.83 -9.37 14.08
N VAL A 457 44.62 -9.35 13.48
CA VAL A 457 43.65 -10.46 13.55
C VAL A 457 43.15 -10.83 12.16
N ASP A 458 42.56 -12.02 12.00
CA ASP A 458 41.83 -12.36 10.76
C ASP A 458 40.48 -11.63 10.66
N GLU A 459 39.86 -11.67 9.48
CA GLU A 459 38.61 -10.95 9.20
C GLU A 459 37.44 -11.44 10.06
N ALA A 460 37.35 -12.75 10.32
CA ALA A 460 36.27 -13.33 11.11
C ALA A 460 36.35 -12.85 12.56
N THR A 461 37.56 -12.88 13.14
CA THR A 461 37.89 -12.36 14.47
C THR A 461 37.69 -10.85 14.53
N TYR A 462 38.02 -10.11 13.48
CA TYR A 462 37.72 -8.69 13.39
C TYR A 462 36.21 -8.42 13.51
N LEU A 463 35.38 -9.07 12.70
CA LEU A 463 33.93 -8.86 12.68
C LEU A 463 33.22 -9.41 13.92
N ALA A 464 33.76 -10.47 14.51
CA ALA A 464 33.33 -11.02 15.79
C ALA A 464 34.00 -10.35 17.00
N GLY A 465 34.72 -9.23 16.81
CA GLY A 465 35.42 -8.51 17.87
C GLY A 465 34.49 -7.71 18.78
N ASN A 466 33.50 -8.39 19.37
CA ASN A 466 32.50 -7.89 20.32
C ASN A 466 32.34 -8.90 21.48
N LEU A 467 31.63 -8.53 22.54
CA LEU A 467 31.51 -9.36 23.74
C LEU A 467 30.85 -10.74 23.49
N LEU A 468 29.94 -10.83 22.52
CA LEU A 468 29.28 -12.09 22.15
C LEU A 468 30.10 -12.96 21.20
N LYS A 469 31.24 -12.46 20.71
CA LYS A 469 32.13 -13.16 19.77
C LYS A 469 31.40 -13.65 18.50
N LYS A 470 30.48 -12.84 17.98
CA LYS A 470 29.68 -13.17 16.79
C LYS A 470 29.62 -12.00 15.83
N GLU A 471 29.78 -12.27 14.54
CA GLU A 471 29.55 -11.26 13.51
C GLU A 471 28.09 -10.76 13.55
N VAL A 472 27.91 -9.45 13.42
CA VAL A 472 26.59 -8.85 13.27
C VAL A 472 26.28 -8.68 11.79
N GLN A 473 25.21 -9.32 11.33
CA GLN A 473 24.76 -9.29 9.94
C GLN A 473 23.59 -8.33 9.74
N ALA A 474 23.34 -7.94 8.48
CA ALA A 474 22.27 -7.01 8.11
C ALA A 474 20.87 -7.46 8.60
N HIS A 475 20.59 -8.77 8.59
CA HIS A 475 19.30 -9.29 9.06
C HIS A 475 19.09 -9.11 10.58
N HIS A 476 20.16 -9.06 11.40
CA HIS A 476 20.03 -8.73 12.82
C HIS A 476 19.59 -7.27 13.01
N VAL A 477 20.14 -6.37 12.20
CA VAL A 477 19.77 -4.94 12.19
C VAL A 477 18.33 -4.77 11.71
N ALA A 478 17.94 -5.48 10.65
CA ALA A 478 16.57 -5.48 10.13
C ALA A 478 15.53 -5.92 11.18
N LYS A 479 15.83 -6.98 11.94
CA LYS A 479 14.98 -7.44 13.05
C LYS A 479 14.84 -6.40 14.17
N ALA A 480 15.87 -5.60 14.42
CA ALA A 480 15.78 -4.49 15.38
C ALA A 480 14.88 -3.36 14.88
N PHE A 481 14.96 -2.98 13.59
CA PHE A 481 14.01 -2.05 12.99
C PHE A 481 12.57 -2.55 13.10
N LEU A 482 12.32 -3.83 12.79
CA LEU A 482 10.99 -4.43 12.91
C LEU A 482 10.51 -4.49 14.37
N ALA A 483 11.41 -4.78 15.32
CA ALA A 483 11.08 -4.76 16.74
C ALA A 483 10.64 -3.36 17.20
N LEU A 484 11.39 -2.32 16.85
CA LEU A 484 11.01 -0.94 17.15
C LEU A 484 9.75 -0.49 16.43
N ALA A 485 9.51 -0.98 15.21
CA ALA A 485 8.28 -0.75 14.47
C ALA A 485 7.04 -1.20 15.28
N LYS A 486 7.16 -2.35 15.94
CA LYS A 486 6.10 -2.96 16.75
C LYS A 486 5.96 -2.38 18.17
N SER A 487 6.95 -1.64 18.66
CA SER A 487 6.97 -1.09 20.02
C SER A 487 6.17 0.21 20.15
N ASP A 488 4.85 0.11 20.24
CA ASP A 488 3.92 1.26 20.23
C ASP A 488 4.03 2.23 21.42
N ARG A 489 4.77 1.88 22.47
CA ARG A 489 5.10 2.74 23.62
C ARG A 489 6.56 3.16 23.72
N THR A 490 7.31 3.10 22.61
CA THR A 490 8.74 3.47 22.58
C THR A 490 9.00 4.61 21.59
N THR A 491 9.55 5.71 22.09
CA THR A 491 10.03 6.87 21.31
C THR A 491 11.32 7.42 21.96
N GLY A 492 12.18 8.06 21.17
CA GLY A 492 13.50 8.56 21.59
C GLY A 492 14.55 7.47 21.83
N HIS A 493 14.22 6.19 21.61
CA HIS A 493 15.12 5.08 21.88
C HIS A 493 16.04 4.81 20.69
N VAL A 494 17.28 4.41 20.99
CA VAL A 494 18.22 3.92 19.98
C VAL A 494 18.64 2.50 20.35
N MET A 495 18.13 1.52 19.59
CA MET A 495 18.42 0.11 19.83
C MET A 495 19.78 -0.25 19.26
N THR A 496 20.68 -0.76 20.10
CA THR A 496 22.04 -1.13 19.68
C THR A 496 22.08 -2.59 19.20
N VAL A 497 22.71 -2.82 18.05
CA VAL A 497 22.90 -4.14 17.42
C VAL A 497 24.37 -4.30 17.03
N ASP A 498 25.19 -4.72 17.99
CA ASP A 498 26.65 -4.70 17.88
C ASP A 498 27.37 -5.90 18.53
N GLY A 499 26.62 -6.84 19.12
CA GLY A 499 27.19 -7.95 19.87
C GLY A 499 27.88 -7.54 21.18
N GLY A 500 27.57 -6.35 21.72
CA GLY A 500 28.15 -5.79 22.93
C GLY A 500 29.47 -5.06 22.68
N ASN A 501 29.52 -4.11 21.74
CA ASN A 501 30.70 -3.26 21.58
C ASN A 501 30.69 -2.20 22.69
N ILE A 502 31.42 -2.46 23.78
CA ILE A 502 31.37 -1.64 24.99
C ILE A 502 31.74 -0.17 24.77
N GLU A 503 32.65 0.09 23.82
CA GLU A 503 33.08 1.45 23.48
C GLU A 503 31.95 2.26 22.81
N ALA A 504 30.98 1.59 22.18
CA ALA A 504 29.83 2.20 21.52
C ALA A 504 28.53 2.09 22.34
N SER A 505 28.62 1.66 23.61
CA SER A 505 27.46 1.53 24.49
C SER A 505 26.81 2.89 24.74
N LEU A 506 25.52 2.98 24.47
CA LEU A 506 24.72 4.18 24.71
C LEU A 506 24.40 4.26 26.21
N ARG A 507 24.63 5.42 26.82
CA ARG A 507 24.26 5.75 28.20
C ARG A 507 23.12 6.75 28.25
#